data_AF-A0A0D2M8Z5-F1
#
_entry.id   AF-A0A0D2M8Z5-F1
#
_cell.length_a   1.000
_cell.length_b   1.000
_cell.length_c   1.000
_cell.angle_alpha   90.00
_cell.angle_beta   90.00
_cell.angle_gamma   90.00
#
_symmetry.space_group_name_H-M   'P 1'
#
loop_
_entity.id
_entity.type
_entity.pdbx_description
1 polymer ?
#
loop_
_entity_poly.entity_id
_entity_poly.type
_entity_poly.pdbx_seq_one_letter_code
_entity_poly.pdbx_strand_id
1 'polypeptide(L)'
;MSLKQRTTFYSITLALSIVTMGVALSIALMSTFSHVLWIFGAILSAISFISWIWISVLLGYNNRPASSHALTKAAVHFYSFLPMILLYFVLGIMVLSQVGFNCGARDSDGEAPGWCGSEITGGVVSIATSVFASLSAWSIWMSVGGSSLGLGINVASGDGKLPLVGGLETAL
;
A
#
# COMPACT_ATOMS: atom_id res chain seq x y z
N MET A 1 -3.77 -18.59 -5.84
CA MET A 1 -4.63 -17.82 -4.89
C MET A 1 -5.80 -17.22 -5.68
N SER A 2 -6.95 -16.87 -5.09
CA SER A 2 -8.10 -16.41 -5.89
C SER A 2 -8.05 -14.90 -6.18
N LEU A 3 -8.53 -14.49 -7.37
CA LEU A 3 -8.72 -13.09 -7.77
C LEU A 3 -9.37 -12.24 -6.66
N LYS A 4 -10.36 -12.83 -5.98
CA LYS A 4 -11.11 -12.17 -4.90
C LYS A 4 -10.19 -11.74 -3.75
N GLN A 5 -9.27 -12.61 -3.32
CA GLN A 5 -8.36 -12.29 -2.21
C GLN A 5 -7.37 -11.19 -2.60
N ARG A 6 -6.81 -11.22 -3.82
CA ARG A 6 -5.94 -10.15 -4.33
C ARG A 6 -6.65 -8.80 -4.36
N THR A 7 -7.87 -8.77 -4.92
CA THR A 7 -8.69 -7.55 -4.94
C THR A 7 -8.98 -7.06 -3.52
N THR A 8 -9.30 -7.94 -2.58
CA THR A 8 -9.49 -7.57 -1.18
C THR A 8 -8.26 -6.91 -0.57
N PHE A 9 -7.07 -7.49 -0.74
CA PHE A 9 -5.85 -6.88 -0.19
C PHE A 9 -5.49 -5.54 -0.84
N TYR A 10 -5.70 -5.39 -2.15
CA TYR A 10 -5.52 -4.11 -2.82
C TYR A 10 -6.51 -3.06 -2.31
N SER A 11 -7.79 -3.42 -2.16
CA SER A 11 -8.82 -2.51 -1.65
C SER A 11 -8.59 -2.10 -0.20
N ILE A 12 -8.11 -3.02 0.66
CA ILE A 12 -7.73 -2.68 2.03
C ILE A 12 -6.52 -1.74 2.03
N THR A 13 -5.48 -2.05 1.26
CA THR A 13 -4.28 -1.18 1.16
C THR A 13 -4.66 0.21 0.63
N LEU A 14 -5.57 0.28 -0.33
CA LEU A 14 -6.13 1.53 -0.85
C LEU A 14 -6.86 2.32 0.23
N ALA A 15 -7.79 1.68 0.94
CA ALA A 15 -8.57 2.34 1.99
C ALA A 15 -7.66 2.85 3.12
N LEU A 16 -6.69 2.04 3.55
CA LEU A 16 -5.72 2.45 4.56
C LEU A 16 -4.86 3.62 4.07
N SER A 17 -4.42 3.63 2.81
CA SER A 17 -3.69 4.77 2.23
C SER A 17 -4.49 6.07 2.26
N ILE A 18 -5.81 6.00 2.00
CA ILE A 18 -6.71 7.17 2.07
C ILE A 18 -6.84 7.65 3.52
N VAL A 19 -7.01 6.73 4.47
CA VAL A 19 -7.08 7.08 5.90
C VAL A 19 -5.75 7.67 6.37
N THR A 20 -4.61 7.07 5.99
CA THR A 20 -3.27 7.60 6.31
C THR A 20 -3.10 9.01 5.76
N MET A 21 -3.55 9.29 4.53
CA MET A 21 -3.49 10.64 3.96
C MET A 21 -4.23 11.66 4.83
N GLY A 22 -5.46 11.33 5.25
CA GLY A 22 -6.26 12.23 6.10
C GLY A 22 -5.60 12.53 7.44
N VAL A 23 -5.10 11.49 8.12
CA VAL A 23 -4.43 11.64 9.42
C VAL A 23 -3.05 12.29 9.29
N ALA A 24 -2.28 11.96 8.24
CA ALA A 24 -0.99 12.58 8.00
C ALA A 24 -1.12 14.06 7.65
N LEU A 25 -2.19 14.44 6.96
CA LEU A 25 -2.50 15.84 6.69
C LEU A 25 -2.89 16.59 7.97
N SER A 26 -3.66 15.98 8.89
CA SER A 26 -3.94 16.62 10.18
C SER A 26 -2.68 16.79 11.01
N ILE A 27 -1.81 15.77 11.06
CA ILE A 27 -0.47 15.87 11.67
C ILE A 27 0.30 17.05 11.07
N ALA A 28 0.34 17.18 9.73
CA ALA A 28 1.06 18.26 9.08
C ALA A 28 0.45 19.65 9.36
N LEU A 29 -0.86 19.81 9.33
CA LEU A 29 -1.45 21.14 9.50
C LEU A 29 -1.40 21.62 10.96
N MET A 30 -1.29 20.70 11.91
CA MET A 30 -1.57 20.99 13.30
C MET A 30 -0.37 20.77 14.24
N SER A 31 0.79 20.37 13.69
CA SER A 31 2.04 20.22 14.46
C SER A 31 2.70 21.59 14.71
N THR A 32 2.20 22.29 15.74
CA THR A 32 2.74 23.57 16.20
C THR A 32 3.99 23.44 17.08
N PHE A 33 4.17 22.29 17.75
CA PHE A 33 5.22 22.11 18.77
C PHE A 33 6.50 21.42 18.27
N SER A 34 6.44 20.64 17.19
CA SER A 34 7.59 19.90 16.65
C SER A 34 7.75 20.14 15.15
N HIS A 35 8.80 20.89 14.78
CA HIS A 35 9.16 21.13 13.37
C HIS A 35 9.41 19.83 12.59
N VAL A 36 9.86 18.77 13.26
CA VAL A 36 10.15 17.48 12.63
C VAL A 36 8.87 16.72 12.30
N LEU A 37 7.88 16.77 13.19
CA LEU A 37 6.61 16.08 13.01
C LEU A 37 5.83 16.62 11.81
N TRP A 38 5.88 17.93 11.61
CA TRP A 38 5.28 18.57 10.43
C TRP A 38 5.83 17.99 9.13
N ILE A 39 7.15 17.85 9.03
CA ILE A 39 7.83 17.31 7.85
C ILE A 39 7.41 15.87 7.61
N PHE A 40 7.38 15.04 8.66
CA PHE A 40 6.96 13.65 8.54
C PHE A 40 5.49 13.52 8.12
N GLY A 41 4.59 14.32 8.69
CA GLY A 41 3.19 14.37 8.28
C GLY A 41 3.02 14.77 6.81
N ALA A 42 3.74 15.80 6.36
CA ALA A 42 3.69 16.27 4.97
C ALA A 42 4.19 15.21 3.97
N ILE A 43 5.34 14.57 4.27
CA ILE A 43 5.90 13.49 3.44
C ILE A 43 4.94 12.30 3.41
N LEU A 44 4.42 11.88 4.56
CA LEU A 44 3.51 10.75 4.66
C LEU A 44 2.19 11.02 3.92
N SER A 45 1.67 12.23 3.98
CA SER A 45 0.47 12.64 3.23
C SER A 45 0.71 12.58 1.72
N ALA A 46 1.84 13.11 1.25
CA ALA A 46 2.20 13.07 -0.18
C ALA A 46 2.41 11.63 -0.69
N ILE A 47 3.13 10.79 0.06
CA ILE A 47 3.32 9.37 -0.28
C ILE A 47 1.97 8.65 -0.28
N SER A 48 1.10 8.94 0.69
CA SER A 48 -0.24 8.35 0.76
C SER A 48 -1.07 8.74 -0.46
N PHE A 49 -1.05 10.02 -0.85
CA PHE A 49 -1.72 10.55 -2.03
C PHE A 49 -1.30 9.81 -3.31
N ILE A 50 0.00 9.70 -3.55
CA ILE A 50 0.55 9.00 -4.71
C ILE A 50 0.16 7.52 -4.67
N SER A 51 0.24 6.90 -3.49
CA SER A 51 -0.03 5.47 -3.32
C SER A 51 -1.48 5.10 -3.61
N TRP A 52 -2.46 5.86 -3.10
CA TRP A 52 -3.87 5.51 -3.34
C TRP A 52 -4.27 5.71 -4.82
N ILE A 53 -3.73 6.74 -5.50
CA ILE A 53 -3.89 6.90 -6.96
C ILE A 53 -3.29 5.68 -7.68
N TRP A 54 -2.06 5.31 -7.33
CA TRP A 54 -1.38 4.20 -7.99
C TRP A 54 -2.09 2.86 -7.79
N ILE A 55 -2.52 2.55 -6.56
CA ILE A 55 -3.28 1.34 -6.25
C ILE A 55 -4.62 1.32 -7.00
N SER A 56 -5.28 2.47 -7.16
CA SER A 56 -6.51 2.59 -7.95
C SER A 56 -6.27 2.22 -9.42
N VAL A 57 -5.15 2.66 -10.00
CA VAL A 57 -4.74 2.26 -11.35
C VAL A 57 -4.50 0.76 -11.41
N LEU A 58 -3.71 0.20 -10.49
CA LEU A 58 -3.42 -1.25 -10.46
C LEU A 58 -4.70 -2.08 -10.32
N LEU A 59 -5.66 -1.66 -9.50
CA LEU A 59 -6.96 -2.32 -9.38
C LEU A 59 -7.70 -2.40 -10.72
N GLY A 60 -7.68 -1.32 -11.53
CA GLY A 60 -8.32 -1.27 -12.84
C GLY A 60 -7.74 -2.26 -13.87
N TYR A 61 -6.49 -2.69 -13.69
CA TYR A 61 -5.79 -3.65 -14.54
C TYR A 61 -5.69 -5.06 -13.93
N ASN A 62 -6.17 -5.25 -12.69
CA ASN A 62 -6.03 -6.48 -11.93
C ASN A 62 -6.81 -7.69 -12.50
N ASN A 63 -7.86 -7.44 -13.29
CA ASN A 63 -8.75 -8.47 -13.86
C ASN A 63 -8.78 -8.44 -15.40
N ARG A 64 -7.62 -8.35 -16.05
CA ARG A 64 -7.50 -8.31 -17.52
C ARG A 64 -6.54 -9.39 -18.04
N PRO A 65 -6.97 -10.66 -18.09
CA PRO A 65 -6.07 -11.78 -18.36
C PRO A 65 -5.58 -11.85 -19.81
N ALA A 66 -6.33 -11.36 -20.80
CA ALA A 66 -5.96 -11.40 -22.21
C ALA A 66 -5.28 -10.11 -22.72
N SER A 67 -5.03 -9.13 -21.85
CA SER A 67 -4.46 -7.85 -22.27
C SER A 67 -2.93 -7.92 -22.33
N SER A 68 -2.34 -7.41 -23.40
CA SER A 68 -0.88 -7.26 -23.57
C SER A 68 -0.28 -6.06 -22.85
N HIS A 69 -1.10 -5.27 -22.15
CA HIS A 69 -0.66 -4.04 -21.51
C HIS A 69 0.30 -4.31 -20.35
N ALA A 70 1.39 -3.54 -20.23
CA ALA A 70 2.38 -3.73 -19.16
C ALA A 70 1.78 -3.71 -17.74
N LEU A 71 0.78 -2.86 -17.48
CA LEU A 71 0.07 -2.74 -16.20
C LEU A 71 -0.71 -3.99 -15.78
N THR A 72 -0.92 -4.98 -16.65
CA THR A 72 -1.55 -6.25 -16.26
C THR A 72 -0.52 -7.29 -15.80
N LYS A 73 0.78 -7.00 -15.96
CA LYS A 73 1.87 -7.93 -15.63
C LYS A 73 2.04 -8.07 -14.13
N ALA A 74 2.15 -9.30 -13.66
CA ALA A 74 2.38 -9.60 -12.24
C ALA A 74 3.62 -8.89 -11.68
N ALA A 75 4.69 -8.75 -12.49
CA ALA A 75 5.86 -7.95 -12.16
C ALA A 75 5.53 -6.52 -11.73
N VAL A 76 4.72 -5.81 -12.53
CA VAL A 76 4.38 -4.40 -12.25
C VAL A 76 3.64 -4.29 -10.93
N HIS A 77 2.66 -5.17 -10.68
CA HIS A 77 1.95 -5.19 -9.42
C HIS A 77 2.88 -5.49 -8.24
N PHE A 78 3.72 -6.52 -8.35
CA PHE A 78 4.62 -6.95 -7.28
C PHE A 78 5.63 -5.84 -6.92
N TYR A 79 6.33 -5.30 -7.92
CA TYR A 79 7.31 -4.23 -7.71
C TYR A 79 6.68 -2.91 -7.28
N SER A 80 5.38 -2.69 -7.52
CA SER A 80 4.68 -1.51 -7.01
C SER A 80 4.47 -1.54 -5.51
N PHE A 81 4.26 -2.71 -4.91
CA PHE A 81 4.03 -2.82 -3.46
C PHE A 81 5.33 -2.80 -2.66
N LEU A 82 6.45 -3.27 -3.21
CA LEU A 82 7.76 -3.26 -2.51
C LEU A 82 8.18 -1.90 -1.94
N PRO A 83 8.19 -0.79 -2.71
CA PRO A 83 8.53 0.52 -2.16
C PRO A 83 7.48 0.99 -1.14
N MET A 84 6.19 0.66 -1.33
CA MET A 84 5.14 1.01 -0.36
C MET A 84 5.40 0.36 0.99
N ILE A 85 5.78 -0.93 1.01
CA ILE A 85 6.10 -1.66 2.25
C ILE A 85 7.16 -0.90 3.05
N LEU A 86 8.28 -0.55 2.40
CA LEU A 86 9.40 0.12 3.06
C LEU A 86 9.03 1.55 3.49
N LEU A 87 8.41 2.33 2.60
CA LEU A 87 8.06 3.73 2.87
C LEU A 87 7.07 3.86 4.03
N TYR A 88 5.98 3.08 4.01
CA TYR A 88 4.97 3.14 5.07
C TYR A 88 5.50 2.60 6.40
N PHE A 89 6.38 1.59 6.38
CA PHE A 89 7.00 1.08 7.60
C PHE A 89 7.92 2.13 8.22
N VAL A 90 8.85 2.70 7.44
CA VAL A 90 9.82 3.69 7.91
C VAL A 90 9.10 4.95 8.40
N LEU A 91 8.17 5.48 7.62
CA LEU A 91 7.41 6.67 8.02
C LEU A 91 6.52 6.40 9.23
N GLY A 92 5.93 5.20 9.34
CA GLY A 92 5.18 4.78 10.52
C GLY A 92 6.05 4.82 11.79
N ILE A 93 7.26 4.27 11.75
CA ILE A 93 8.21 4.32 12.87
C ILE A 93 8.65 5.76 13.18
N MET A 94 8.94 6.56 12.16
CA MET A 94 9.33 7.97 12.33
C MET A 94 8.24 8.81 13.01
N VAL A 95 6.97 8.57 12.68
CA VAL A 95 5.83 9.22 13.34
C VAL A 95 5.69 8.70 14.77
N LEU A 96 5.71 7.37 14.98
CA LEU A 96 5.56 6.78 16.31
C LEU A 96 6.69 7.17 17.27
N SER A 97 7.90 7.44 16.77
CA SER A 97 9.01 7.87 17.63
C SER A 97 8.80 9.27 18.23
N GLN A 98 7.89 10.08 17.68
CA GLN A 98 7.57 11.42 18.22
C GLN A 98 6.51 11.37 19.33
N VAL A 99 5.74 10.29 19.42
CA VAL A 99 4.60 10.14 20.35
C VAL A 99 5.02 10.40 21.80
N GLY A 100 6.14 9.83 22.25
CA GLY A 100 6.60 9.99 23.63
C GLY A 100 6.90 11.44 24.02
N PHE A 101 7.40 12.23 23.05
CA PHE A 101 7.70 13.65 23.26
C PHE A 101 6.42 14.50 23.26
N ASN A 102 5.52 14.29 22.31
CA ASN A 102 4.32 15.12 22.14
C ASN A 102 3.20 14.76 23.13
N CYS A 103 3.03 13.48 23.46
CA CYS A 103 1.99 13.04 24.41
C CYS A 103 2.37 13.28 25.88
N GLY A 104 3.64 13.54 26.18
CA GLY A 104 4.14 13.83 27.53
C GLY A 104 4.19 15.31 27.89
N ALA A 105 3.96 16.21 26.93
CA ALA A 105 4.02 17.65 27.14
C ALA A 105 2.83 18.12 27.99
N ARG A 106 3.12 18.50 29.25
CA ARG A 106 2.12 18.96 30.24
C ARG A 106 1.57 20.36 29.97
N ASP A 107 2.27 21.18 29.19
CA ASP A 107 1.93 22.58 28.95
C ASP A 107 1.10 22.77 27.66
N SER A 108 0.09 21.92 27.47
CA SER A 108 -0.77 21.99 26.29
C SER A 108 -2.06 22.77 26.58
N ASP A 109 -2.51 23.55 25.59
CA ASP A 109 -3.74 24.34 25.57
C ASP A 109 -5.06 23.52 25.69
N GLY A 110 -5.01 22.28 26.19
CA GLY A 110 -6.13 21.34 26.29
C GLY A 110 -6.31 20.41 25.09
N GLU A 111 -5.63 20.69 23.98
CA GLU A 111 -5.74 19.96 22.70
C GLU A 111 -4.71 18.81 22.54
N ALA A 112 -3.73 18.69 23.45
CA ALA A 112 -2.72 17.61 23.47
C ALA A 112 -3.27 16.19 23.24
N PRO A 113 -4.41 15.80 23.84
CA PRO A 113 -4.95 14.46 23.61
C PRO A 113 -5.31 14.20 22.14
N GLY A 114 -5.81 15.22 21.43
CA GLY A 114 -6.16 15.12 20.01
C GLY A 114 -4.94 14.99 19.11
N TRP A 115 -3.88 15.75 19.40
CA TRP A 115 -2.59 15.68 18.71
C TRP A 115 -1.94 14.31 18.86
N CYS A 116 -1.84 13.85 20.11
CA CYS A 116 -1.32 12.54 20.46
C CYS A 116 -2.09 11.41 19.76
N GLY A 117 -3.42 11.49 19.74
CA GLY A 117 -4.28 10.52 19.06
C GLY A 117 -4.02 10.46 17.56
N SER A 118 -3.82 11.62 16.92
CA SER A 118 -3.53 11.71 15.48
C SER A 118 -2.16 11.09 15.15
N GLU A 119 -1.14 11.36 15.96
CA GLU A 119 0.20 10.78 15.78
C GLU A 119 0.20 9.26 15.92
N ILE A 120 -0.40 8.74 17.00
CA ILE A 120 -0.53 7.29 17.23
C ILE A 120 -1.30 6.65 16.07
N THR A 121 -2.44 7.24 15.68
CA THR A 121 -3.26 6.73 14.59
C THR A 121 -2.50 6.75 13.27
N GLY A 122 -1.82 7.85 12.94
CA GLY A 122 -1.05 7.99 11.70
C GLY A 122 0.08 6.98 11.61
N GLY A 123 0.80 6.77 12.72
CA GLY A 123 1.85 5.76 12.83
C GLY A 123 1.33 4.33 12.69
N VAL A 124 0.29 3.96 13.45
CA VAL A 124 -0.31 2.62 13.44
C VAL A 124 -0.93 2.30 12.08
N VAL A 125 -1.71 3.21 11.50
CA VAL A 125 -2.33 3.00 10.18
C VAL A 125 -1.25 2.89 9.10
N SER A 126 -0.15 3.65 9.19
CA SER A 126 0.97 3.49 8.25
C SER A 126 1.59 2.09 8.33
N ILE A 127 1.86 1.59 9.54
CA ILE A 127 2.38 0.22 9.71
C ILE A 127 1.38 -0.81 9.18
N ALA A 128 0.08 -0.64 9.46
CA ALA A 128 -0.96 -1.50 8.92
C ALA A 128 -0.97 -1.48 7.38
N THR A 129 -0.83 -0.31 6.74
CA THR A 129 -0.71 -0.19 5.29
C THR A 129 0.49 -0.97 4.76
N SER A 130 1.65 -0.91 5.45
CA SER A 130 2.83 -1.70 5.08
C SER A 130 2.59 -3.21 5.16
N VAL A 131 1.88 -3.69 6.19
CA VAL A 131 1.50 -5.11 6.33
C VAL A 131 0.58 -5.53 5.18
N PHE A 132 -0.47 -4.76 4.87
CA PHE A 132 -1.39 -5.11 3.78
C PHE A 132 -0.76 -4.98 2.39
N ALA A 133 0.18 -4.05 2.20
CA ALA A 133 1.01 -3.98 1.00
C ALA A 133 1.89 -5.25 0.87
N SER A 134 2.44 -5.75 1.98
CA SER A 134 3.21 -7.00 2.02
C SER A 134 2.34 -8.21 1.66
N LEU A 135 1.13 -8.29 2.22
CA LEU A 135 0.16 -9.34 1.87
C LEU A 135 -0.26 -9.26 0.39
N SER A 136 -0.37 -8.07 -0.17
CA SER A 136 -0.64 -7.86 -1.60
C SER A 136 0.52 -8.39 -2.45
N ALA A 137 1.76 -8.00 -2.15
CA ALA A 137 2.96 -8.51 -2.83
C ALA A 137 3.08 -10.04 -2.72
N TRP A 138 2.91 -10.58 -1.52
CA TRP A 138 2.92 -12.01 -1.24
C TRP A 138 1.86 -12.77 -2.05
N SER A 139 0.63 -12.22 -2.12
CA SER A 139 -0.44 -12.86 -2.88
C SER A 139 -0.14 -12.95 -4.37
N ILE A 140 0.56 -11.96 -4.92
CA ILE A 140 1.01 -11.97 -6.32
C ILE A 140 2.09 -13.03 -6.51
N TRP A 141 3.10 -13.05 -5.62
CA TRP A 141 4.17 -14.04 -5.65
C TRP A 141 3.63 -15.49 -5.63
N MET A 142 2.68 -15.76 -4.74
CA MET A 142 2.02 -17.06 -4.65
C MET A 142 1.15 -17.39 -5.87
N SER A 143 0.62 -16.39 -6.58
CA SER A 143 -0.17 -16.60 -7.80
C SER A 143 0.69 -16.98 -9.01
N VAL A 144 1.98 -16.60 -9.02
CA VAL A 144 2.90 -16.88 -10.13
C VAL A 144 3.83 -18.07 -9.89
N GLY A 145 3.94 -18.56 -8.65
CA GLY A 145 4.90 -19.60 -8.26
C GLY A 145 4.78 -20.95 -8.98
N GLY A 146 3.66 -21.22 -9.66
CA GLY A 146 3.46 -22.42 -10.49
C GLY A 146 3.70 -22.23 -11.99
N SER A 147 4.07 -21.03 -12.44
CA SER A 147 4.20 -20.71 -13.88
C SER A 147 5.66 -20.66 -14.33
N SER A 148 5.98 -21.29 -15.47
CA SER A 148 7.33 -21.25 -16.08
C SER A 148 7.79 -19.84 -16.48
N LEU A 149 6.83 -18.94 -16.74
CA LEU A 149 7.04 -17.53 -17.07
C LEU A 149 7.14 -16.60 -15.84
N GLY A 150 6.94 -17.12 -14.62
CA GLY A 150 7.02 -16.37 -13.37
C GLY A 150 6.23 -15.05 -13.38
N LEU A 151 6.87 -13.95 -12.98
CA LEU A 151 6.26 -12.61 -12.92
C LEU A 151 5.93 -11.99 -14.30
N GLY A 152 6.33 -12.63 -15.41
CA GLY A 152 6.05 -12.17 -16.77
C GLY A 152 4.62 -12.45 -17.26
N ILE A 153 3.86 -13.26 -16.51
CA ILE A 153 2.45 -13.52 -16.82
C ILE A 153 1.56 -12.35 -16.40
N ASN A 154 0.37 -12.30 -16.97
CA ASN A 154 -0.64 -11.37 -16.50
C ASN A 154 -1.14 -11.82 -15.12
N VAL A 155 -1.35 -10.87 -14.21
CA VAL A 155 -1.70 -11.13 -12.82
C VAL A 155 -3.00 -11.92 -12.68
N ALA A 156 -3.95 -11.72 -13.61
CA ALA A 156 -5.21 -12.47 -13.66
C ALA A 156 -5.06 -13.91 -14.19
N SER A 157 -3.97 -14.22 -14.90
CA SER A 157 -3.69 -15.57 -15.42
C SER A 157 -3.19 -16.52 -14.33
N GLY A 158 -2.57 -16.00 -13.26
CA GLY A 158 -2.11 -16.78 -12.10
C GLY A 158 -3.23 -17.39 -11.24
N ASP A 159 -4.50 -17.04 -11.51
CA ASP A 159 -5.65 -17.54 -10.76
C ASP A 159 -6.19 -18.90 -11.27
N GLY A 160 -5.55 -19.51 -12.28
CA GLY A 160 -5.89 -20.84 -12.78
C GLY A 160 -7.23 -20.94 -13.53
N LYS A 161 -7.84 -19.80 -13.91
CA LYS A 161 -9.17 -19.75 -14.56
C LYS A 161 -9.16 -19.56 -16.07
N LEU A 162 -8.00 -19.56 -16.72
CA LEU A 162 -7.94 -19.55 -18.18
C LEU A 162 -7.03 -20.67 -18.68
N PRO A 163 -7.47 -21.45 -19.68
CA PRO A 163 -6.56 -22.35 -20.37
C PRO A 163 -5.40 -21.51 -20.90
N LEU A 164 -4.20 -22.01 -20.71
CA LEU A 164 -3.02 -21.51 -21.39
C LEU A 164 -3.36 -21.57 -22.89
N VAL A 165 -3.68 -20.42 -23.50
CA VAL A 165 -3.78 -20.29 -24.95
C VAL A 165 -2.34 -20.41 -25.45
N GLY A 166 -1.91 -21.66 -25.57
CA GLY A 166 -0.53 -22.08 -25.73
C GLY A 166 -0.46 -23.60 -25.92
N GLY A 167 -1.47 -24.16 -26.57
CA GLY A 167 -1.43 -25.48 -27.18
C GLY A 167 -1.58 -25.31 -28.69
N LEU A 168 -0.66 -24.57 -29.31
CA LEU A 168 -0.44 -24.63 -30.75
C LEU A 168 0.43 -25.89 -31.00
N GLU A 169 -0.12 -27.07 -30.70
CA GLU A 169 0.47 -28.34 -31.11
C GLU A 169 -0.21 -28.76 -32.42
N THR A 170 0.50 -28.52 -33.52
CA THR A 170 0.64 -29.44 -34.67
C THR A 170 -0.62 -30.22 -35.09
N ALA A 171 -1.44 -29.58 -35.93
CA ALA A 171 -2.24 -30.30 -36.93
C ALA A 171 -1.55 -30.11 -38.29
N LEU A 172 -0.53 -30.94 -38.53
CA LEU A 172 0.03 -31.27 -39.83
C LEU A 172 -0.22 -32.76 -40.05
#